data_AF-A0A8H6C349-F1
#
_entry.id   AF-A0A8H6C349-F1
#
_cell.length_a   1.000
_cell.length_b   1.000
_cell.length_c   1.000
_cell.angle_alpha   90.00
_cell.angle_beta   90.00
_cell.angle_gamma   90.00
#
_symmetry.space_group_name_H-M   'P 1'
#
loop_
_entity.id
_entity.type
_entity.pdbx_description
1 polymer ?
#
loop_
_entity_poly.entity_id
_entity_poly.type
_entity_poly.pdbx_seq_one_letter_code
_entity_poly.pdbx_strand_id
1 'polypeptide(L)'
;MGPFAGSRIGGSLFKLAKAKKAEGKESLKTFICGRNRLENGSVNYLSVGLRNHKDLEVVRLYQNGIRPAGISKLVEQGLSNNKKLKVLDLQDNTITTRGAIHIAESLSNWPLLVELNLNDSLLKNKGSLKLVEAFHAGDEKPQLITLKLQYNELETDSLRVLADAIASKLPQLKFLELNGNRFEEDSEHIDKINGIFEERGYGEIDELDELEELDSEEEEDDEDDEGEDDTLEEDLDLTQLEEELAGVSLEDKDGNVDEIAEELSKTHIK
;
A
#
# COMPACT_ATOMS: atom_id res chain seq x y z
N MET A 1 8.98 -4.12 16.99
CA MET A 1 9.93 -5.02 16.30
C MET A 1 10.85 -4.13 15.46
N GLY A 2 11.55 -4.64 14.45
CA GLY A 2 12.34 -3.84 13.51
C GLY A 2 12.33 -4.49 12.12
N PRO A 3 12.97 -3.89 11.09
CA PRO A 3 12.95 -4.41 9.72
C PRO A 3 13.40 -5.87 9.62
N PHE A 4 14.45 -6.25 10.36
CA PHE A 4 14.92 -7.64 10.39
C PHE A 4 13.86 -8.65 10.86
N ALA A 5 13.05 -8.27 11.85
CA ALA A 5 11.93 -9.12 12.29
C ALA A 5 10.82 -9.15 11.24
N GLY A 6 10.56 -8.02 10.57
CA GLY A 6 9.67 -7.94 9.41
C GLY A 6 10.08 -8.88 8.28
N SER A 7 11.36 -8.95 7.94
CA SER A 7 11.88 -9.86 6.90
C SER A 7 11.63 -11.32 7.24
N ARG A 8 11.81 -11.69 8.52
CA ARG A 8 11.49 -13.04 9.01
C ARG A 8 10.00 -13.33 8.96
N ILE A 9 9.14 -12.36 9.27
CA ILE A 9 7.69 -12.50 9.14
C ILE A 9 7.33 -12.74 7.67
N GLY A 10 7.82 -11.92 6.75
CA GLY A 10 7.60 -12.06 5.31
C GLY A 10 8.05 -13.43 4.76
N GLY A 11 9.27 -13.85 5.09
CA GLY A 11 9.75 -15.19 4.73
C GLY A 11 8.93 -16.34 5.34
N SER A 12 8.43 -16.15 6.56
CA SER A 12 7.56 -17.14 7.22
C SER A 12 6.17 -17.21 6.58
N LEU A 13 5.60 -16.06 6.16
CA LEU A 13 4.35 -16.00 5.40
C LEU A 13 4.49 -16.76 4.07
N PHE A 14 5.59 -16.55 3.36
CA PHE A 14 5.86 -17.29 2.13
C PHE A 14 5.90 -18.81 2.36
N LYS A 15 6.68 -19.26 3.36
CA LYS A 15 6.78 -20.69 3.72
C LYS A 15 5.41 -21.26 4.12
N LEU A 16 4.64 -20.51 4.90
CA LEU A 16 3.28 -20.88 5.29
C LEU A 16 2.36 -21.03 4.07
N ALA A 17 2.44 -20.10 3.10
CA ALA A 17 1.65 -20.18 1.88
C ALA A 17 1.98 -21.44 1.07
N LYS A 18 3.26 -21.78 0.93
CA LYS A 18 3.68 -23.02 0.23
C LYS A 18 3.22 -24.27 0.97
N ALA A 19 3.39 -24.33 2.29
CA ALA A 19 2.96 -25.46 3.10
C ALA A 19 1.44 -25.68 3.01
N LYS A 20 0.64 -24.61 3.17
CA LYS A 20 -0.83 -24.67 3.02
C LYS A 20 -1.24 -25.14 1.63
N LYS A 21 -0.59 -24.63 0.57
CA LYS A 21 -0.85 -25.06 -0.81
C LYS A 21 -0.55 -26.55 -1.01
N ALA A 22 0.57 -27.04 -0.49
CA ALA A 22 0.94 -28.46 -0.59
C ALA A 22 -0.05 -29.39 0.13
N GLU A 23 -0.62 -28.92 1.25
CA GLU A 23 -1.63 -29.66 2.02
C GLU A 23 -3.07 -29.42 1.55
N GLY A 24 -3.30 -28.64 0.49
CA GLY A 24 -4.65 -28.29 0.01
C GLY A 24 -5.47 -27.48 1.02
N LYS A 25 -4.82 -26.73 1.91
CA LYS A 25 -5.46 -25.89 2.94
C LYS A 25 -5.68 -24.46 2.46
N GLU A 26 -6.73 -23.81 3.00
CA GLU A 26 -7.04 -22.41 2.72
C GLU A 26 -5.89 -21.48 3.14
N SER A 27 -5.68 -20.39 2.38
CA SER A 27 -4.64 -19.41 2.66
C SER A 27 -4.93 -18.56 3.89
N LEU A 28 -3.99 -17.66 4.24
CA LEU A 28 -4.24 -16.66 5.28
C LEU A 28 -5.28 -15.65 4.77
N LYS A 29 -6.25 -15.30 5.61
CA LYS A 29 -7.28 -14.27 5.32
C LYS A 29 -7.00 -12.92 5.96
N THR A 30 -6.25 -12.90 7.06
CA THR A 30 -6.01 -11.68 7.85
C THR A 30 -4.54 -11.59 8.24
N PHE A 31 -3.93 -10.45 7.95
CA PHE A 31 -2.59 -10.11 8.40
C PHE A 31 -2.62 -8.74 9.07
N ILE A 32 -2.29 -8.70 10.35
CA ILE A 32 -2.24 -7.47 11.16
C ILE A 32 -0.87 -7.42 11.80
N CYS A 33 -0.09 -6.39 11.44
CA CYS A 33 1.27 -6.23 11.92
C CYS A 33 1.62 -4.75 12.12
N GLY A 34 0.67 -3.94 12.58
CA GLY A 34 0.92 -2.53 12.90
C GLY A 34 1.85 -2.31 14.10
N ARG A 35 2.47 -1.12 14.21
CA ARG A 35 3.33 -0.71 15.35
C ARG A 35 4.56 -1.58 15.56
N ASN A 36 5.14 -2.07 14.47
CA ASN A 36 6.27 -2.99 14.52
C ASN A 36 7.57 -2.44 13.97
N ARG A 37 7.59 -1.18 13.49
CA ARG A 37 8.76 -0.57 12.84
C ARG A 37 9.30 -1.48 11.74
N LEU A 38 8.39 -1.90 10.86
CA LEU A 38 8.75 -2.79 9.76
C LEU A 38 9.67 -2.07 8.77
N GLU A 39 9.47 -0.75 8.58
CA GLU A 39 10.32 0.13 7.77
C GLU A 39 10.54 -0.41 6.33
N ASN A 40 11.32 0.28 5.50
CA ASN A 40 11.59 -0.16 4.12
C ASN A 40 12.33 -1.51 4.05
N GLY A 41 13.23 -1.78 5.00
CA GLY A 41 14.11 -2.96 5.00
C GLY A 41 13.40 -4.32 5.08
N SER A 42 12.10 -4.35 5.41
CA SER A 42 11.31 -5.59 5.42
C SER A 42 10.37 -5.78 4.22
N VAL A 43 10.18 -4.75 3.41
CA VAL A 43 9.13 -4.72 2.39
C VAL A 43 9.30 -5.83 1.35
N ASN A 44 10.53 -6.15 0.91
CA ASN A 44 10.72 -7.20 -0.09
C ASN A 44 10.12 -8.54 0.35
N TYR A 45 10.44 -8.94 1.58
CA TYR A 45 9.97 -10.18 2.17
C TYR A 45 8.47 -10.12 2.47
N LEU A 46 7.96 -8.98 2.93
CA LEU A 46 6.52 -8.79 3.16
C LEU A 46 5.73 -8.89 1.85
N SER A 47 6.19 -8.24 0.77
CA SER A 47 5.58 -8.32 -0.56
C SER A 47 5.53 -9.76 -1.06
N VAL A 48 6.64 -10.50 -0.97
CA VAL A 48 6.70 -11.93 -1.32
C VAL A 48 5.75 -12.78 -0.45
N GLY A 49 5.76 -12.56 0.86
CA GLY A 49 4.90 -13.29 1.78
C GLY A 49 3.41 -13.08 1.49
N LEU A 50 2.99 -11.81 1.34
CA LEU A 50 1.59 -11.43 1.18
C LEU A 50 1.04 -11.77 -0.21
N ARG A 51 1.83 -11.61 -1.28
CA ARG A 51 1.38 -11.92 -2.65
C ARG A 51 1.09 -13.41 -2.87
N ASN A 52 1.64 -14.29 -2.04
CA ASN A 52 1.38 -15.74 -2.07
C ASN A 52 0.10 -16.14 -1.32
N HIS A 53 -0.50 -15.23 -0.55
CA HIS A 53 -1.76 -15.48 0.15
C HIS A 53 -2.97 -14.97 -0.66
N LYS A 54 -3.39 -15.72 -1.68
CA LYS A 54 -4.47 -15.31 -2.61
C LYS A 54 -5.87 -15.14 -1.97
N ASP A 55 -6.08 -15.66 -0.77
CA ASP A 55 -7.33 -15.50 0.00
C ASP A 55 -7.28 -14.35 1.01
N LEU A 56 -6.25 -13.50 0.98
CA LEU A 56 -6.10 -12.40 1.92
C LEU A 56 -7.22 -11.37 1.74
N GLU A 57 -7.94 -11.09 2.83
CA GLU A 57 -9.08 -10.16 2.88
C GLU A 57 -8.75 -8.91 3.72
N VAL A 58 -7.89 -9.03 4.73
CA VAL A 58 -7.57 -7.93 5.66
C VAL A 58 -6.07 -7.78 5.79
N VAL A 59 -5.55 -6.58 5.49
CA VAL A 59 -4.17 -6.19 5.74
C VAL A 59 -4.14 -4.90 6.54
N ARG A 60 -3.55 -4.94 7.73
CA ARG A 60 -3.30 -3.76 8.56
C ARG A 60 -1.83 -3.65 8.92
N LEU A 61 -1.19 -2.60 8.41
CA LEU A 61 0.22 -2.28 8.54
C LEU A 61 0.45 -0.86 9.07
N TYR A 62 -0.52 -0.32 9.81
CA TYR A 62 -0.45 1.00 10.41
C TYR A 62 0.80 1.19 11.30
N GLN A 63 1.35 2.40 11.35
CA GLN A 63 2.42 2.79 12.29
C GLN A 63 3.69 1.93 12.17
N ASN A 64 4.15 1.69 10.94
CA ASN A 64 5.33 0.86 10.70
C ASN A 64 6.54 1.63 10.18
N GLY A 65 6.42 2.94 9.94
CA GLY A 65 7.50 3.76 9.39
C GLY A 65 7.95 3.29 8.01
N ILE A 66 7.05 2.69 7.23
CA ILE A 66 7.32 2.35 5.83
C ILE A 66 7.32 3.66 5.05
N ARG A 67 8.37 3.91 4.27
CA ARG A 67 8.58 5.14 3.49
C ARG A 67 8.11 4.95 2.04
N PRO A 68 8.06 6.01 1.20
CA PRO A 68 7.36 5.96 -0.09
C PRO A 68 7.86 4.87 -1.05
N ALA A 69 9.16 4.63 -1.15
CA ALA A 69 9.71 3.54 -1.96
C ALA A 69 9.22 2.15 -1.47
N GLY A 70 9.15 1.96 -0.15
CA GLY A 70 8.61 0.76 0.48
C GLY A 70 7.11 0.60 0.23
N ILE A 71 6.33 1.67 0.36
CA ILE A 71 4.89 1.63 0.07
C ILE A 71 4.63 1.26 -1.39
N SER A 72 5.36 1.89 -2.31
CA SER A 72 5.25 1.64 -3.76
C SER A 72 5.45 0.16 -4.06
N LYS A 73 6.56 -0.42 -3.57
CA LYS A 73 6.88 -1.83 -3.79
C LYS A 73 5.94 -2.79 -3.08
N LEU A 74 5.52 -2.47 -1.86
CA LEU A 74 4.54 -3.25 -1.09
C LEU A 74 3.21 -3.37 -1.85
N VAL A 75 2.75 -2.26 -2.41
CA VAL A 75 1.47 -2.18 -3.10
C VAL A 75 1.56 -2.83 -4.48
N GLU A 76 2.51 -2.39 -5.31
CA GLU A 76 2.63 -2.81 -6.71
C GLU A 76 2.96 -4.30 -6.83
N GLN A 77 3.93 -4.79 -6.05
CA GLN A 77 4.44 -6.15 -6.21
C GLN A 77 3.97 -7.11 -5.11
N GLY A 78 3.38 -6.59 -4.04
CA GLY A 78 2.75 -7.35 -2.96
C GLY A 78 1.23 -7.38 -3.10
N LEU A 79 0.57 -6.32 -2.66
CA LEU A 79 -0.87 -6.27 -2.40
C LEU A 79 -1.76 -6.23 -3.65
N SER A 80 -1.25 -5.78 -4.79
CA SER A 80 -1.94 -5.83 -6.09
C SER A 80 -2.39 -7.25 -6.51
N ASN A 81 -1.76 -8.27 -5.91
CA ASN A 81 -2.04 -9.67 -6.14
C ASN A 81 -3.22 -10.21 -5.33
N ASN A 82 -3.72 -9.47 -4.33
CA ASN A 82 -4.75 -9.92 -3.40
C ASN A 82 -6.14 -9.43 -3.85
N LYS A 83 -6.72 -10.08 -4.87
CA LYS A 83 -8.03 -9.67 -5.45
C LYS A 83 -9.22 -9.78 -4.48
N LYS A 84 -9.04 -10.48 -3.35
CA LYS A 84 -10.05 -10.61 -2.29
C LYS A 84 -9.89 -9.58 -1.17
N LEU A 85 -8.94 -8.65 -1.28
CA LEU A 85 -8.69 -7.64 -0.26
C LEU A 85 -9.94 -6.75 -0.05
N LYS A 86 -10.38 -6.69 1.20
CA LYS A 86 -11.53 -5.92 1.69
C LYS A 86 -11.09 -4.77 2.58
N VAL A 87 -10.02 -4.94 3.35
CA VAL A 87 -9.52 -3.92 4.26
C VAL A 87 -8.04 -3.70 4.00
N LEU A 88 -7.68 -2.47 3.68
CA LEU A 88 -6.29 -2.01 3.62
C LEU A 88 -6.11 -0.83 4.56
N ASP A 89 -5.25 -1.00 5.54
CA ASP A 89 -4.91 0.03 6.52
C ASP A 89 -3.39 0.23 6.55
N LEU A 90 -2.97 1.39 6.02
CA LEU A 90 -1.59 1.83 5.96
C LEU A 90 -1.35 3.11 6.78
N GLN A 91 -2.29 3.47 7.67
CA GLN A 91 -2.23 4.69 8.48
C GLN A 91 -0.84 4.93 9.10
N ASP A 92 -0.40 6.19 9.15
CA ASP A 92 0.81 6.60 9.87
C ASP A 92 2.04 5.80 9.37
N ASN A 93 2.16 5.79 8.04
CA ASN A 93 3.37 5.49 7.29
C ASN A 93 3.64 6.67 6.35
N THR A 94 4.87 6.87 5.92
CA THR A 94 5.20 7.98 5.02
C THR A 94 4.91 7.55 3.58
N ILE A 95 3.74 7.88 3.04
CA ILE A 95 3.29 7.44 1.70
C ILE A 95 3.76 8.41 0.61
N THR A 96 3.59 9.72 0.83
CA THR A 96 3.89 10.81 -0.14
C THR A 96 3.29 10.63 -1.53
N THR A 97 3.61 11.55 -2.43
CA THR A 97 3.16 11.51 -3.83
C THR A 97 3.45 10.15 -4.48
N ARG A 98 4.66 9.62 -4.29
CA ARG A 98 5.11 8.39 -4.97
C ARG A 98 4.30 7.16 -4.53
N GLY A 99 4.15 6.95 -3.22
CA GLY A 99 3.36 5.83 -2.71
C GLY A 99 1.88 5.98 -3.06
N ALA A 100 1.35 7.20 -3.02
CA ALA A 100 -0.06 7.49 -3.34
C ALA A 100 -0.40 7.15 -4.80
N ILE A 101 0.50 7.47 -5.74
CA ILE A 101 0.34 7.10 -7.16
C ILE A 101 0.23 5.57 -7.32
N HIS A 102 1.11 4.80 -6.67
CA HIS A 102 1.06 3.33 -6.78
C HIS A 102 -0.19 2.73 -6.13
N ILE A 103 -0.68 3.34 -5.05
CA ILE A 103 -1.99 2.99 -4.45
C ILE A 103 -3.11 3.26 -5.46
N ALA A 104 -3.12 4.45 -6.06
CA ALA A 104 -4.13 4.87 -7.04
C ALA A 104 -4.18 3.91 -8.24
N GLU A 105 -3.01 3.57 -8.82
CA GLU A 105 -2.89 2.61 -9.92
C GLU A 105 -3.33 1.19 -9.52
N SER A 106 -3.14 0.82 -8.26
CA SER A 106 -3.51 -0.49 -7.73
C SER A 106 -4.97 -0.62 -7.31
N LEU A 107 -5.75 0.46 -7.23
CA LEU A 107 -7.14 0.39 -6.79
C LEU A 107 -7.96 -0.60 -7.63
N SER A 108 -7.75 -0.67 -8.94
CA SER A 108 -8.44 -1.62 -9.85
C SER A 108 -8.23 -3.09 -9.45
N ASN A 109 -7.15 -3.40 -8.72
CA ASN A 109 -6.83 -4.73 -8.24
C ASN A 109 -7.63 -5.17 -7.01
N TRP A 110 -8.33 -4.24 -6.34
CA TRP A 110 -9.12 -4.50 -5.14
C TRP A 110 -10.62 -4.20 -5.37
N PRO A 111 -11.33 -5.03 -6.16
CA PRO A 111 -12.74 -4.80 -6.49
C PRO A 111 -13.68 -5.02 -5.29
N LEU A 112 -13.21 -5.71 -4.24
CA LEU A 112 -13.98 -6.02 -3.03
C LEU A 112 -13.63 -5.10 -1.85
N LEU A 113 -12.92 -3.99 -2.09
CA LEU A 113 -12.47 -3.10 -1.03
C LEU A 113 -13.68 -2.48 -0.29
N VAL A 114 -13.64 -2.59 1.02
CA VAL A 114 -14.66 -2.12 1.98
C VAL A 114 -14.12 -0.95 2.81
N GLU A 115 -12.85 -1.02 3.20
CA GLU A 115 -12.17 -0.03 4.03
C GLU A 115 -10.79 0.28 3.44
N LEU A 116 -10.55 1.56 3.17
CA LEU A 116 -9.22 2.09 2.88
C LEU A 116 -8.87 3.15 3.92
N ASN A 117 -7.83 2.89 4.72
CA ASN A 117 -7.31 3.82 5.70
C ASN A 117 -5.90 4.26 5.32
N LEU A 118 -5.77 5.55 4.99
CA LEU A 118 -4.52 6.24 4.70
C LEU A 118 -4.35 7.49 5.57
N ASN A 119 -5.00 7.56 6.73
CA ASN A 119 -4.82 8.71 7.64
C ASN A 119 -3.33 8.91 7.98
N ASP A 120 -2.96 10.16 8.27
CA ASP A 120 -1.64 10.53 8.77
C ASP A 120 -0.49 10.06 7.87
N SER A 121 -0.70 10.04 6.55
CA SER A 121 0.23 9.40 5.61
C SER A 121 0.93 10.34 4.65
N LEU A 122 0.73 11.66 4.82
CA LEU A 122 1.38 12.72 4.06
C LEU A 122 1.30 12.50 2.55
N LEU A 123 0.13 12.13 2.00
CA LEU A 123 -0.03 11.84 0.57
C LEU A 123 0.45 12.98 -0.35
N LYS A 124 0.52 14.22 0.18
CA LYS A 124 0.78 15.47 -0.54
C LYS A 124 -0.33 15.80 -1.52
N ASN A 125 -0.46 17.05 -1.93
CA ASN A 125 -1.55 17.48 -2.82
C ASN A 125 -1.58 16.67 -4.14
N LYS A 126 -0.43 16.50 -4.80
CA LYS A 126 -0.31 15.75 -6.05
C LYS A 126 -0.67 14.26 -5.90
N GLY A 127 -0.22 13.61 -4.82
CA GLY A 127 -0.55 12.21 -4.53
C GLY A 127 -2.03 12.02 -4.20
N SER A 128 -2.57 12.91 -3.37
CA SER A 128 -3.98 13.01 -3.03
C SER A 128 -4.87 13.17 -4.26
N LEU A 129 -4.53 14.11 -5.15
CA LEU A 129 -5.26 14.33 -6.40
C LEU A 129 -5.26 13.07 -7.26
N LYS A 130 -4.12 12.40 -7.40
CA LYS A 130 -4.01 11.15 -8.16
C LYS A 130 -4.88 10.03 -7.57
N LEU A 131 -4.96 9.92 -6.25
CA LEU A 131 -5.80 8.94 -5.58
C LEU A 131 -7.29 9.17 -5.87
N VAL A 132 -7.77 10.40 -5.71
CA VAL A 132 -9.19 10.73 -5.95
C VAL A 132 -9.56 10.68 -7.43
N GLU A 133 -8.64 11.06 -8.32
CA GLU A 133 -8.80 10.85 -9.77
C GLU A 133 -8.96 9.38 -10.12
N ALA A 134 -8.19 8.49 -9.49
CA ALA A 134 -8.31 7.05 -9.73
C ALA A 134 -9.66 6.49 -9.25
N PHE A 135 -10.20 6.98 -8.13
CA PHE A 135 -11.57 6.66 -7.74
C PHE A 135 -12.60 7.18 -8.75
N HIS A 136 -12.45 8.40 -9.26
CA HIS A 136 -13.39 9.02 -10.19
C HIS A 136 -13.35 8.39 -11.59
N ALA A 137 -12.15 8.13 -12.13
CA ALA A 137 -11.96 7.59 -13.48
C ALA A 137 -12.09 6.06 -13.53
N GLY A 138 -11.87 5.38 -12.41
CA GLY A 138 -11.87 3.92 -12.31
C GLY A 138 -13.26 3.28 -12.30
N ASP A 139 -13.27 1.97 -12.08
CA ASP A 139 -14.50 1.19 -11.87
C ASP A 139 -15.19 1.61 -10.57
N GLU A 140 -16.52 1.51 -10.55
CA GLU A 140 -17.32 1.71 -9.35
C GLU A 140 -16.81 0.79 -8.20
N LYS A 141 -16.82 1.32 -6.97
CA LYS A 141 -16.48 0.59 -5.75
C LYS A 141 -17.75 0.33 -4.93
N PRO A 142 -18.59 -0.64 -5.33
CA PRO A 142 -19.91 -0.85 -4.73
C PRO A 142 -19.85 -1.38 -3.29
N GLN A 143 -18.67 -1.77 -2.79
CA GLN A 143 -18.49 -2.31 -1.44
C GLN A 143 -17.75 -1.35 -0.50
N LEU A 144 -17.21 -0.23 -1.01
CA LEU A 144 -16.43 0.69 -0.19
C LEU A 144 -17.37 1.46 0.74
N ILE A 145 -17.18 1.24 2.04
CA ILE A 145 -18.00 1.80 3.12
C ILE A 145 -17.21 2.86 3.89
N THR A 146 -15.89 2.68 4.02
CA THR A 146 -15.04 3.56 4.82
C THR A 146 -13.84 4.02 4.00
N LEU A 147 -13.67 5.34 3.89
CA LEU A 147 -12.52 5.98 3.27
C LEU A 147 -11.95 7.00 4.25
N LYS A 148 -10.71 6.78 4.69
CA LYS A 148 -10.05 7.64 5.68
C LYS A 148 -8.82 8.29 5.07
N LEU A 149 -8.85 9.61 4.98
CA LEU A 149 -7.85 10.45 4.32
C LEU A 149 -7.46 11.66 5.20
N GLN A 150 -7.57 11.58 6.52
CA GLN A 150 -7.15 12.67 7.42
C GLN A 150 -5.65 12.97 7.30
N TYR A 151 -5.26 14.23 7.53
CA TYR A 151 -3.87 14.68 7.60
C TYR A 151 -3.01 14.24 6.39
N ASN A 152 -3.49 14.50 5.19
CA ASN A 152 -2.88 14.07 3.93
C ASN A 152 -2.61 15.19 2.93
N GLU A 153 -2.80 16.44 3.35
CA GLU A 153 -2.55 17.62 2.52
C GLU A 153 -3.41 17.63 1.25
N LEU A 154 -4.65 17.11 1.31
CA LEU A 154 -5.63 17.29 0.24
C LEU A 154 -5.98 18.77 0.14
N GLU A 155 -5.94 19.34 -1.07
CA GLU A 155 -6.42 20.71 -1.33
C GLU A 155 -7.78 20.71 -2.03
N THR A 156 -8.31 21.92 -2.27
CA THR A 156 -9.61 22.17 -2.90
C THR A 156 -9.82 21.39 -4.21
N ASP A 157 -8.79 21.27 -5.05
CA ASP A 157 -8.90 20.50 -6.31
C ASP A 157 -9.10 19.00 -6.08
N SER A 158 -8.39 18.43 -5.10
CA SER A 158 -8.60 17.04 -4.68
C SER A 158 -10.01 16.85 -4.11
N LEU A 159 -10.47 17.80 -3.28
CA LEU A 159 -11.79 17.76 -2.67
C LEU A 159 -12.91 17.81 -3.72
N ARG A 160 -12.77 18.67 -4.73
CA ARG A 160 -13.70 18.77 -5.87
C ARG A 160 -13.87 17.44 -6.59
N VAL A 161 -12.76 16.78 -6.94
CA VAL A 161 -12.75 15.49 -7.63
C VAL A 161 -13.30 14.38 -6.73
N LEU A 162 -12.99 14.41 -5.43
CA LEU A 162 -13.54 13.48 -4.47
C LEU A 162 -15.07 13.56 -4.38
N ALA A 163 -15.65 14.77 -4.38
CA ALA A 163 -17.09 14.95 -4.38
C ALA A 163 -17.76 14.31 -5.62
N ASP A 164 -17.15 14.45 -6.79
CA ASP A 164 -17.60 13.80 -8.03
C ASP A 164 -17.46 12.27 -7.97
N ALA A 165 -16.36 11.76 -7.42
CA ALA A 165 -16.14 10.33 -7.21
C ALA A 165 -17.17 9.74 -6.24
N ILE A 166 -17.47 10.42 -5.14
CA ILE A 166 -18.48 9.97 -4.17
C ILE A 166 -19.85 9.86 -4.83
N ALA A 167 -20.24 10.89 -5.60
CA ALA A 167 -21.52 10.92 -6.30
C ALA A 167 -21.68 9.76 -7.30
N SER A 168 -20.62 9.46 -8.06
CA SER A 168 -20.72 8.60 -9.26
C SER A 168 -20.10 7.20 -9.12
N LYS A 169 -19.18 6.98 -8.17
CA LYS A 169 -18.35 5.76 -8.09
C LYS A 169 -18.37 5.08 -6.72
N LEU A 170 -18.79 5.77 -5.66
CA LEU A 170 -18.79 5.24 -4.29
C LEU A 170 -20.21 5.21 -3.70
N PRO A 171 -21.13 4.39 -4.22
CA PRO A 171 -22.54 4.43 -3.83
C PRO A 171 -22.79 3.97 -2.39
N GLN A 172 -21.89 3.17 -1.80
CA GLN A 172 -22.04 2.62 -0.44
C GLN A 172 -21.16 3.30 0.61
N LEU A 173 -20.50 4.41 0.27
CA LEU A 173 -19.65 5.12 1.22
C LEU A 173 -20.50 5.67 2.38
N LYS A 174 -20.08 5.38 3.60
CA LYS A 174 -20.77 5.79 4.84
C LYS A 174 -19.91 6.62 5.78
N PHE A 175 -18.61 6.33 5.82
CA PHE A 175 -17.69 7.00 6.73
C PHE A 175 -16.57 7.59 5.88
N LEU A 176 -16.51 8.92 5.85
CA LEU A 176 -15.47 9.68 5.17
C LEU A 176 -14.72 10.49 6.23
N GLU A 177 -13.41 10.28 6.33
CA GLU A 177 -12.58 11.06 7.25
C GLU A 177 -11.64 11.96 6.45
N LEU A 178 -11.74 13.26 6.66
CA LEU A 178 -11.07 14.31 5.88
C LEU A 178 -10.44 15.41 6.73
N ASN A 179 -10.59 15.37 8.07
CA ASN A 179 -9.99 16.38 8.94
C ASN A 179 -8.47 16.53 8.75
N GLY A 180 -7.94 17.74 8.99
CA GLY A 180 -6.52 18.04 8.91
C GLY A 180 -5.94 18.11 7.49
N ASN A 181 -6.79 18.32 6.48
CA ASN A 181 -6.39 18.59 5.11
C ASN A 181 -6.39 20.10 4.80
N ARG A 182 -5.85 20.50 3.65
CA ARG A 182 -5.59 21.90 3.26
C ARG A 182 -6.75 22.51 2.46
N PHE A 183 -7.95 22.47 3.02
CA PHE A 183 -9.12 23.15 2.46
C PHE A 183 -9.99 23.69 3.60
N GLU A 184 -10.81 24.70 3.29
CA GLU A 184 -11.74 25.30 4.24
C GLU A 184 -12.91 24.36 4.55
N GLU A 185 -13.35 24.33 5.81
CA GLU A 185 -14.49 23.51 6.26
C GLU A 185 -15.81 23.94 5.61
N ASP A 186 -15.96 25.21 5.23
CA ASP A 186 -17.14 25.80 4.60
C ASP A 186 -17.09 25.76 3.06
N SER A 187 -16.19 24.97 2.49
CA SER A 187 -16.08 24.77 1.05
C SER A 187 -17.38 24.26 0.42
N GLU A 188 -17.77 24.80 -0.74
CA GLU A 188 -18.92 24.31 -1.52
C GLU A 188 -18.83 22.81 -1.87
N HIS A 189 -17.63 22.23 -1.85
CA HIS A 189 -17.43 20.81 -2.10
C HIS A 189 -17.76 19.94 -0.87
N ILE A 190 -17.57 20.46 0.35
CA ILE A 190 -18.05 19.81 1.58
C ILE A 190 -19.58 19.82 1.60
N ASP A 191 -20.20 20.96 1.29
CA ASP A 191 -21.66 21.08 1.15
C ASP A 191 -22.21 20.09 0.12
N LYS A 192 -21.52 19.92 -1.01
CA LYS A 192 -21.89 18.93 -2.02
C LYS A 192 -21.81 17.50 -1.50
N ILE A 193 -20.77 17.14 -0.75
CA ILE A 193 -20.65 15.79 -0.16
C ILE A 193 -21.75 15.55 0.87
N ASN A 194 -21.98 16.52 1.76
CA ASN A 194 -23.06 16.46 2.74
C ASN A 194 -24.43 16.31 2.08
N GLY A 195 -24.70 17.09 1.03
CA GLY A 195 -25.93 16.96 0.24
C GLY A 195 -26.11 15.57 -0.39
N ILE A 196 -25.02 14.94 -0.88
CA ILE A 196 -25.06 13.56 -1.39
C ILE A 196 -25.43 12.57 -0.27
N PHE A 197 -24.86 12.72 0.92
CA PHE A 197 -25.15 11.84 2.06
C PHE A 197 -26.57 12.02 2.60
N GLU A 198 -27.05 13.27 2.66
CA GLU A 198 -28.44 13.59 3.01
C GLU A 198 -29.42 12.97 2.01
N GLU A 199 -29.17 13.11 0.70
CA GLU A 199 -30.02 12.52 -0.34
C GLU A 199 -30.09 10.99 -0.24
N ARG A 200 -28.95 10.34 0.05
CA ARG A 200 -28.87 8.89 0.25
C ARG A 200 -29.53 8.42 1.55
N GLY A 201 -29.65 9.31 2.55
CA GLY A 201 -30.10 8.99 3.91
C GLY A 201 -29.05 8.22 4.74
N TYR A 202 -27.79 8.22 4.30
CA TYR A 202 -26.65 7.65 5.00
C TYR A 202 -25.35 8.29 4.49
N GLY A 203 -24.31 8.21 5.31
CA GLY A 203 -23.04 8.88 5.04
C GLY A 203 -22.81 10.00 6.03
N GLU A 204 -21.58 10.12 6.49
CA GLU A 204 -21.12 11.20 7.33
C GLU A 204 -19.65 11.50 7.04
N ILE A 205 -19.31 12.78 7.16
CA ILE A 205 -17.94 13.27 7.23
C ILE A 205 -17.59 13.38 8.72
N ASP A 206 -16.33 13.18 9.07
CA ASP A 206 -15.82 13.52 10.40
C ASP A 206 -15.95 15.03 10.70
N GLU A 207 -15.80 15.39 11.97
CA GLU A 207 -15.71 16.80 12.37
C GLU A 207 -14.43 17.39 11.76
N LEU A 208 -14.61 18.45 10.97
CA LEU A 208 -13.51 19.22 10.38
C LEU A 208 -13.14 20.34 11.36
N ASP A 209 -11.84 20.51 11.60
CA ASP A 209 -11.32 21.63 12.37
C ASP A 209 -11.03 22.81 11.43
N GLU A 210 -11.24 24.05 11.90
CA GLU A 210 -10.81 25.25 11.18
C GLU A 210 -9.29 25.19 10.91
N LEU A 211 -8.90 25.41 9.65
CA LEU A 211 -7.50 25.43 9.27
C LEU A 211 -6.81 26.64 9.94
N GLU A 212 -5.78 26.40 10.77
CA GLU A 212 -4.94 27.52 11.23
C GLU A 212 -4.22 28.11 10.01
N GLU A 213 -4.29 29.44 9.82
CA GLU A 213 -3.55 30.14 8.75
C GLU A 213 -2.07 29.74 8.84
N LEU A 214 -1.56 29.03 7.82
CA LEU A 214 -0.15 28.74 7.69
C LEU A 214 0.59 30.08 7.58
N ASP A 215 1.48 30.36 8.53
CA ASP A 215 2.38 31.52 8.45
C ASP A 215 3.08 31.48 7.08
N SER A 216 2.92 32.55 6.31
CA SER A 216 3.31 32.68 4.89
C SER A 216 4.81 32.54 4.57
N GLU A 217 5.62 31.99 5.49
CA GLU A 217 7.07 31.79 5.36
C GLU A 217 7.47 30.33 5.09
N GLU A 218 6.55 29.36 5.11
CA GLU A 218 6.81 28.04 4.54
C GLU A 218 6.60 28.11 3.03
N GLU A 219 7.67 28.45 2.30
CA GLU A 219 7.68 28.32 0.84
C GLU A 219 7.22 26.90 0.45
N GLU A 220 6.36 26.82 -0.58
CA GLU A 220 6.02 25.59 -1.28
C GLU A 220 7.31 25.01 -1.89
N ASP A 221 8.10 24.32 -1.07
CA ASP A 221 9.09 23.37 -1.55
C ASP A 221 8.31 22.19 -2.16
N ASP A 222 7.83 22.43 -3.38
CA ASP A 222 7.37 21.45 -4.38
C ASP A 222 8.52 20.52 -4.82
N GLU A 223 9.62 20.47 -4.08
CA GLU A 223 10.58 19.38 -4.19
C GLU A 223 9.87 18.14 -3.66
N ASP A 224 9.73 17.13 -4.53
CA ASP A 224 9.40 15.77 -4.10
C ASP A 224 10.44 15.39 -3.03
N ASP A 225 10.17 15.71 -1.74
CA ASP A 225 11.03 15.46 -0.56
C ASP A 225 11.01 13.97 -0.25
N GLU A 226 11.38 13.17 -1.25
CA GLU A 226 12.00 11.88 -1.09
C GLU A 226 13.39 12.17 -0.49
N GLY A 227 13.43 12.49 0.81
CA GLY A 227 14.68 12.74 1.52
C GLY A 227 15.68 11.62 1.26
N GLU A 228 16.99 11.88 1.44
CA GLU A 228 18.10 10.96 1.09
C GLU A 228 17.97 9.49 1.59
N ASP A 229 17.01 9.20 2.49
CA ASP A 229 16.65 7.91 3.07
C ASP A 229 15.43 7.21 2.40
N ASP A 230 14.79 7.76 1.36
CA ASP A 230 13.70 7.09 0.62
C ASP A 230 14.20 6.17 -0.51
N THR A 231 15.23 5.40 -0.20
CA THR A 231 15.66 4.29 -1.05
C THR A 231 15.39 2.98 -0.33
N LEU A 232 15.19 1.91 -1.11
CA LEU A 232 15.21 0.57 -0.53
C LEU A 232 16.67 0.21 -0.29
N GLU A 233 17.05 -0.06 0.97
CA GLU A 233 18.41 -0.49 1.34
C GLU A 233 18.91 -1.65 0.45
N GLU A 234 18.01 -2.55 0.08
CA GLU A 234 18.22 -3.58 -0.94
C GLU A 234 16.97 -3.65 -1.85
N ASP A 235 17.03 -3.15 -3.08
CA ASP A 235 15.94 -3.33 -4.04
C ASP A 235 16.00 -4.72 -4.70
N LEU A 236 15.54 -5.74 -3.99
CA LEU A 236 15.62 -7.14 -4.44
C LEU A 236 14.60 -7.46 -5.54
N ASP A 237 15.00 -8.26 -6.55
CA ASP A 237 14.02 -8.90 -7.44
C ASP A 237 13.19 -9.90 -6.62
N LEU A 238 11.88 -9.64 -6.50
CA LEU A 238 11.00 -10.47 -5.68
C LEU A 238 10.82 -11.89 -6.24
N THR A 239 11.05 -12.10 -7.54
CA THR A 239 11.06 -13.43 -8.16
C THR A 239 12.29 -14.21 -7.71
N GLN A 240 13.46 -13.59 -7.73
CA GLN A 240 14.69 -14.20 -7.22
C GLN A 240 14.55 -14.50 -5.72
N LEU A 241 14.01 -13.56 -4.93
CA LEU A 241 13.79 -13.76 -3.51
C LEU A 241 12.83 -14.92 -3.23
N GLU A 242 11.82 -15.15 -4.08
CA GLU A 242 10.95 -16.32 -3.98
C GLU A 242 11.67 -17.63 -4.27
N GLU A 243 12.57 -17.67 -5.26
CA GLU A 243 13.40 -18.84 -5.58
C GLU A 243 14.29 -19.18 -4.37
N GLU A 244 14.96 -18.17 -3.80
CA GLU A 244 15.81 -18.31 -2.62
C GLU A 244 15.02 -18.82 -1.41
N LEU A 245 13.86 -18.22 -1.13
CA LEU A 245 13.00 -18.64 -0.02
C LEU A 245 12.39 -20.03 -0.20
N ALA A 246 12.22 -20.48 -1.45
CA ALA A 246 11.77 -21.83 -1.78
C ALA A 246 12.86 -22.90 -1.61
N GLY A 247 14.12 -22.48 -1.39
CA GLY A 247 15.26 -23.39 -1.32
C GLY A 247 15.68 -23.91 -2.69
N VAL A 248 15.33 -23.22 -3.77
CA VAL A 248 15.91 -23.47 -5.10
C VAL A 248 17.29 -22.85 -5.07
N SER A 249 18.33 -23.69 -4.93
CA SER A 249 19.71 -23.24 -5.03
C SER A 249 19.95 -22.75 -6.46
N LEU A 250 20.55 -21.57 -6.62
CA LEU A 250 21.08 -21.11 -7.91
C LEU A 250 22.19 -22.05 -8.45
N GLU A 251 22.65 -23.02 -7.66
CA GLU A 251 23.57 -24.07 -8.09
C GLU A 251 22.95 -25.06 -9.08
N ASP A 252 21.61 -25.16 -9.16
CA ASP A 252 20.96 -26.04 -10.15
C ASP A 252 20.98 -25.48 -11.59
N LYS A 253 21.58 -24.30 -11.79
CA LYS A 253 21.76 -23.68 -13.13
C LYS A 253 23.20 -23.67 -13.64
N ASP A 254 24.18 -24.13 -12.88
CA ASP A 254 25.56 -24.24 -13.35
C ASP A 254 25.93 -25.71 -13.64
N GLY A 255 25.55 -26.18 -14.82
CA GLY A 255 26.08 -27.43 -15.41
C GLY A 255 27.60 -27.43 -15.65
N ASN A 256 28.29 -26.37 -15.23
CA ASN A 256 29.73 -26.17 -15.38
C ASN A 256 30.54 -26.76 -14.20
N VAL A 257 29.94 -26.93 -13.01
CA VAL A 257 30.66 -27.46 -11.83
C VAL A 257 30.94 -28.97 -11.99
N ASP A 258 29.97 -29.72 -12.52
CA ASP A 258 30.14 -31.15 -12.80
C ASP A 258 31.10 -31.40 -13.97
N GLU A 259 31.13 -30.54 -14.99
CA GLU A 259 32.11 -30.61 -16.09
C GLU A 259 33.54 -30.36 -15.59
N ILE A 260 33.75 -29.36 -14.72
CA ILE A 260 35.07 -29.06 -14.15
C ILE A 260 35.53 -30.18 -13.20
N ALA A 261 34.63 -30.77 -12.42
CA ALA A 261 34.93 -31.92 -11.57
C ALA A 261 35.31 -33.17 -12.39
N GLU A 262 34.64 -33.40 -13.53
CA GLU A 262 35.00 -34.46 -14.47
C GLU A 262 36.35 -34.21 -15.16
N GLU A 263 36.67 -32.99 -15.58
CA GLU A 263 37.96 -32.67 -16.19
C GLU A 263 39.13 -32.82 -15.22
N LEU A 264 38.96 -32.40 -13.96
CA LEU A 264 39.96 -32.58 -12.91
C LEU A 264 40.20 -34.05 -12.57
N SER A 265 39.17 -34.91 -12.64
CA SER A 265 39.31 -36.36 -12.42
C SER A 265 40.15 -37.06 -13.51
N LYS A 266 40.21 -36.49 -14.71
CA LYS A 266 40.91 -37.05 -15.89
C LYS A 266 42.39 -36.68 -15.93
N THR A 267 42.88 -35.78 -15.08
CA THR A 267 44.30 -35.40 -15.04
C THR A 267 45.07 -36.21 -13.99
N HIS A 268 45.48 -37.42 -14.37
CA HIS A 268 46.51 -38.15 -13.62
C HIS A 268 47.90 -37.60 -13.96
N ILE A 269 48.62 -37.16 -12.94
CA ILE A 269 50.05 -36.80 -13.02
C ILE A 269 50.83 -38.11 -13.23
N LYS A 270 51.60 -38.18 -14.33
CA LYS A 270 52.64 -39.21 -14.55
C LYS A 270 53.95 -38.79 -13.90
#